data_AF-A0A0F9FTN0-F1
#
_entry.id   AF-A0A0F9FTN0-F1
#
_cell.length_a   1.000
_cell.length_b   1.000
_cell.length_c   1.000
_cell.angle_alpha   90.00
_cell.angle_beta   90.00
_cell.angle_gamma   90.00
#
_symmetry.space_group_name_H-M   'P 1'
#
loop_
_entity.id
_entity.type
_entity.pdbx_description
1 polymer ?
#
loop_
_entity_poly.entity_id
_entity_poly.type
_entity_poly.pdbx_seq_one_letter_code
_entity_poly.pdbx_strand_id
1 'polypeptide(L)'
;MKKNILAALIGLSCALTATASNAEDLLQVYEIATANDPTVLKAKAQADAQAYNSDRAMSALLPQIGFSMGYEKTDSTSFNGTDAAGYTKIDSDSDTFTRGLSLSQTLFDLGAWNSLGIADKQALQATAQYDFAKQDLIVRVADGYFNVLSSIDNLEFVQSEKRAIERQLEQTKQRYAVGLT
;
A
#
# COMPACT_ATOMS: atom_id res chain seq x y z
N MET A 1 -47.64 2.91 22.16
CA MET A 1 -46.42 2.83 23.00
C MET A 1 -45.16 2.37 22.24
N LYS A 2 -45.25 1.49 21.22
CA LYS A 2 -44.07 0.95 20.50
C LYS A 2 -43.28 1.97 19.63
N LYS A 3 -43.94 2.98 19.05
CA LYS A 3 -43.26 4.03 18.24
C LYS A 3 -42.33 4.94 19.04
N ASN A 4 -42.66 5.19 20.31
CA ASN A 4 -41.87 6.08 21.16
C ASN A 4 -40.57 5.40 21.65
N ILE A 5 -40.57 4.06 21.75
CA ILE A 5 -39.40 3.27 22.12
C ILE A 5 -38.39 3.20 20.96
N LEU A 6 -38.86 3.05 19.71
CA LEU A 6 -38.00 3.12 18.52
C LEU A 6 -37.36 4.50 18.35
N ALA A 7 -38.12 5.57 18.56
CA ALA A 7 -37.58 6.94 18.51
C ALA A 7 -36.52 7.19 19.60
N ALA A 8 -36.74 6.65 20.81
CA ALA A 8 -35.77 6.74 21.91
C ALA A 8 -34.49 5.93 21.62
N LEU A 9 -34.62 4.76 20.98
CA LEU A 9 -33.46 3.92 20.64
C LEU A 9 -32.59 4.54 19.54
N ILE A 10 -33.23 5.15 18.53
CA ILE A 10 -32.53 5.87 17.44
C ILE A 10 -31.86 7.15 17.98
N GLY A 11 -32.55 7.89 18.85
CA GLY A 11 -31.98 9.08 19.51
C GLY A 11 -30.78 8.74 20.40
N LEU A 12 -30.81 7.61 21.09
CA LEU A 12 -29.70 7.15 21.94
C LEU A 12 -28.50 6.70 21.09
N SER A 13 -28.72 6.05 19.94
CA SER A 13 -27.63 5.66 19.03
C SER A 13 -26.89 6.86 18.41
N CYS A 14 -27.59 7.96 18.11
CA CYS A 14 -26.94 9.19 17.62
C CYS A 14 -26.15 9.94 18.71
N ALA A 15 -26.55 9.81 19.98
CA ALA A 15 -25.84 10.42 21.10
C ALA A 15 -24.53 9.68 21.43
N LEU A 16 -24.46 8.35 21.20
CA LEU A 16 -23.24 7.57 21.42
C LEU A 16 -22.16 7.81 20.35
N THR A 17 -22.52 8.32 19.18
CA THR A 17 -21.58 8.68 18.10
C THR A 17 -21.13 10.14 18.15
N ALA A 18 -21.64 10.93 19.09
CA ALA A 18 -21.16 12.29 19.33
C ALA A 18 -19.84 12.22 20.11
N THR A 19 -18.77 11.79 19.44
CA THR A 19 -17.42 12.10 19.93
C THR A 19 -17.31 13.62 19.95
N ALA A 20 -17.06 14.16 21.15
CA ALA A 20 -16.66 15.55 21.28
C ALA A 20 -15.38 15.73 20.45
N SER A 21 -15.53 16.34 19.28
CA SER A 21 -14.44 16.81 18.43
C SER A 21 -13.72 17.94 19.17
N ASN A 22 -12.92 17.56 20.16
CA ASN A 22 -11.85 18.41 20.64
C ASN A 22 -10.85 18.52 19.48
N ALA A 23 -10.27 19.70 19.27
CA ALA A 23 -9.19 19.86 18.32
C ALA A 23 -8.18 18.74 18.55
N GLU A 24 -7.98 17.87 17.55
CA GLU A 24 -7.08 16.73 17.69
C GLU A 24 -5.69 17.27 18.02
N ASP A 25 -5.12 16.76 19.11
CA ASP A 25 -3.75 17.05 19.47
C ASP A 25 -2.82 16.56 18.37
N LEU A 26 -1.66 17.22 18.19
CA LEU A 26 -0.69 16.88 17.15
C LEU A 26 -0.32 15.39 17.20
N LEU A 27 -0.26 14.82 18.40
CA LEU A 27 -0.01 13.40 18.63
C LEU A 27 -1.13 12.50 18.07
N GLN A 28 -2.39 12.91 18.22
CA GLN A 28 -3.55 12.18 17.68
C GLN A 28 -3.56 12.22 16.15
N VAL A 29 -3.28 13.39 15.55
CA VAL A 29 -3.18 13.51 14.08
C VAL A 29 -2.04 12.64 13.54
N TYR A 30 -0.90 12.58 14.24
CA TYR A 30 0.21 11.72 13.86
C TYR A 30 -0.13 10.22 13.95
N GLU A 31 -0.85 9.78 14.99
CA GLU A 31 -1.25 8.38 15.14
C GLU A 31 -2.21 7.95 14.02
N ILE A 32 -3.20 8.78 13.69
CA ILE A 32 -4.12 8.57 12.57
C ILE A 32 -3.36 8.57 11.23
N ALA A 33 -2.43 9.50 11.04
CA ALA A 33 -1.64 9.60 9.82
C ALA A 33 -0.69 8.41 9.64
N THR A 34 -0.11 7.88 10.72
CA THR A 34 0.77 6.69 10.66
C THR A 34 0.01 5.46 10.14
N ALA A 35 -1.27 5.33 10.48
CA ALA A 35 -2.09 4.21 10.03
C ALA A 35 -2.59 4.35 8.57
N ASN A 36 -2.72 5.59 8.07
CA ASN A 36 -3.42 5.87 6.81
C ASN A 36 -2.57 6.56 5.73
N ASP A 37 -1.34 7.00 6.02
CA ASP A 37 -0.53 7.72 5.03
C ASP A 37 -0.06 6.78 3.90
N PRO A 38 -0.43 7.06 2.63
CA PRO A 38 -0.11 6.20 1.50
C PRO A 38 1.39 6.17 1.18
N THR A 39 2.15 7.22 1.57
CA THR A 39 3.59 7.30 1.31
C THR A 39 4.35 6.34 2.21
N VAL A 40 4.01 6.32 3.51
CA VAL A 40 4.58 5.39 4.49
C VAL A 40 4.15 3.96 4.21
N LEU A 41 2.87 3.72 3.88
CA LEU A 41 2.38 2.37 3.53
C LEU A 41 3.06 1.82 2.26
N LYS A 42 3.28 2.67 1.24
CA LYS A 42 4.04 2.30 0.05
C LYS A 42 5.48 1.93 0.41
N ALA A 43 6.16 2.76 1.20
CA ALA A 43 7.54 2.51 1.61
C ALA A 43 7.65 1.21 2.43
N LYS A 44 6.69 0.93 3.30
CA LYS A 44 6.58 -0.35 4.02
C LYS A 44 6.46 -1.54 3.07
N ALA A 45 5.50 -1.49 2.14
CA ALA A 45 5.30 -2.57 1.17
C ALA A 45 6.55 -2.79 0.30
N GLN A 46 7.28 -1.73 -0.02
CA GLN A 46 8.56 -1.82 -0.73
C GLN A 46 9.65 -2.49 0.12
N ALA A 47 9.76 -2.15 1.41
CA ALA A 47 10.69 -2.80 2.34
C ALA A 47 10.38 -4.29 2.49
N ASP A 48 9.11 -4.65 2.68
CA ASP A 48 8.65 -6.04 2.77
C ASP A 48 8.97 -6.81 1.48
N ALA A 49 8.71 -6.20 0.31
CA ALA A 49 9.05 -6.80 -0.98
C ALA A 49 10.55 -7.08 -1.15
N GLN A 50 11.42 -6.18 -0.66
CA GLN A 50 12.87 -6.41 -0.70
C GLN A 50 13.34 -7.44 0.33
N ALA A 51 12.70 -7.53 1.49
CA ALA A 51 12.96 -8.62 2.44
C ALA A 51 12.67 -9.99 1.80
N TYR A 52 11.54 -10.13 1.11
CA TYR A 52 11.23 -11.36 0.37
C TYR A 52 12.20 -11.63 -0.79
N ASN A 53 12.80 -10.60 -1.40
CA ASN A 53 13.84 -10.80 -2.41
C ASN A 53 15.12 -11.39 -1.81
N SER A 54 15.49 -11.02 -0.58
CA SER A 54 16.58 -11.68 0.15
C SER A 54 16.26 -13.16 0.40
N ASP A 55 15.05 -13.49 0.87
CA ASP A 55 14.62 -14.88 1.07
C ASP A 55 14.67 -15.68 -0.24
N ARG A 56 14.27 -15.05 -1.35
CA ARG A 56 14.37 -15.65 -2.69
C ARG A 56 15.81 -15.88 -3.11
N ALA A 57 16.72 -14.96 -2.84
CA ALA A 57 18.14 -15.14 -3.12
C ALA A 57 18.71 -16.29 -2.27
N MET A 58 18.32 -16.40 -1.00
CA MET A 58 18.68 -17.51 -0.12
C MET A 58 18.20 -18.86 -0.66
N SER A 59 17.01 -18.91 -1.28
CA SER A 59 16.44 -20.15 -1.81
C SER A 59 17.35 -20.86 -2.83
N ALA A 60 18.17 -20.13 -3.58
CA ALA A 60 19.12 -20.70 -4.54
C ALA A 60 20.26 -21.50 -3.87
N LEU A 61 20.53 -21.23 -2.58
CA LEU A 61 21.53 -21.93 -1.78
C LEU A 61 20.94 -23.14 -1.03
N LEU A 62 19.60 -23.25 -0.97
CA LEU A 62 18.90 -24.31 -0.29
C LEU A 62 18.57 -25.49 -1.22
N PRO A 63 18.33 -26.70 -0.67
CA PRO A 63 17.92 -27.83 -1.48
C PRO A 63 16.54 -27.59 -2.08
N GLN A 64 16.42 -27.77 -3.39
CA GLN A 64 15.19 -27.62 -4.15
C GLN A 64 14.58 -29.01 -4.41
N ILE A 65 13.32 -29.19 -4.02
CA ILE A 65 12.55 -30.42 -4.27
C ILE A 65 11.49 -30.12 -5.31
N GLY A 66 11.55 -30.82 -6.45
CA GLY A 66 10.61 -30.73 -7.54
C GLY A 66 9.79 -32.01 -7.66
N PHE A 67 8.48 -31.87 -7.83
CA PHE A 67 7.57 -32.96 -8.20
C PHE A 67 7.05 -32.72 -9.61
N SER A 68 7.05 -33.76 -10.44
CA SER A 68 6.54 -33.72 -11.80
C SER A 68 5.61 -34.90 -12.04
N MET A 69 4.53 -34.65 -12.78
CA MET A 69 3.59 -35.66 -13.21
C MET A 69 3.08 -35.27 -14.60
N GLY A 70 3.10 -36.21 -15.53
CA GLY A 70 2.70 -35.99 -16.91
C GLY A 70 1.95 -37.20 -17.45
N TYR A 71 1.00 -36.94 -18.34
CA TYR A 71 0.38 -37.96 -19.18
C TYR A 71 0.61 -37.56 -20.61
N GLU A 72 1.20 -38.46 -21.39
CA GLU A 72 1.49 -38.27 -22.80
C GLU A 72 0.82 -39.40 -23.57
N LYS A 73 0.03 -39.03 -24.58
CA LYS A 73 -0.50 -39.96 -25.57
C LYS A 73 0.16 -39.65 -26.91
N THR A 74 0.77 -40.67 -27.51
CA THR A 74 1.47 -40.55 -28.78
C THR A 74 0.90 -41.55 -29.77
N ASP A 75 0.23 -41.00 -30.78
CA ASP A 75 -0.23 -41.72 -31.95
C ASP A 75 0.75 -41.47 -33.10
N SER A 76 1.36 -42.54 -33.63
CA SER A 76 2.32 -42.46 -34.72
C SER A 76 1.94 -43.44 -35.83
N THR A 77 1.82 -42.92 -37.05
CA THR A 77 1.69 -43.73 -38.26
C THR A 77 2.99 -43.65 -39.05
N SER A 78 3.59 -44.80 -39.31
CA SER A 78 4.76 -44.91 -40.19
C SER A 78 4.48 -45.90 -41.32
N PHE A 79 5.20 -45.77 -42.43
CA PHE A 79 5.14 -46.73 -43.53
C PHE A 79 6.49 -47.42 -43.65
N ASN A 80 6.50 -48.73 -43.51
CA ASN A 80 7.72 -49.53 -43.61
C ASN A 80 7.65 -50.42 -44.85
N GLY A 81 8.66 -50.32 -45.72
CA GLY A 81 8.74 -51.07 -46.97
C GLY A 81 9.70 -50.45 -47.97
N THR A 82 9.87 -51.11 -49.11
CA THR A 82 10.67 -50.64 -50.26
C THR A 82 9.84 -50.75 -51.53
N ASP A 83 10.15 -49.94 -52.55
CA ASP A 83 9.35 -49.83 -53.79
C ASP A 83 9.08 -51.18 -54.48
N ALA A 84 9.97 -52.16 -54.34
CA ALA A 84 9.82 -53.50 -54.93
C ALA A 84 8.87 -54.44 -54.16
N ALA A 85 8.66 -54.21 -52.85
CA ALA A 85 7.89 -55.10 -51.97
C ALA A 85 6.56 -54.48 -51.47
N GLY A 86 6.34 -53.20 -51.76
CA GLY A 86 5.19 -52.43 -51.27
C GLY A 86 5.41 -51.87 -49.85
N TYR A 87 4.67 -50.81 -49.52
CA TYR A 87 4.73 -50.16 -48.21
C TYR A 87 3.62 -50.67 -47.30
N THR A 88 3.97 -51.09 -46.08
CA THR A 88 3.00 -51.48 -45.06
C THR A 88 2.80 -50.35 -44.06
N LYS A 89 1.53 -50.00 -43.79
CA LYS A 89 1.16 -49.04 -42.75
C LYS A 89 1.37 -49.66 -41.36
N ILE A 90 2.12 -49.00 -40.50
CA ILE A 90 2.33 -49.34 -39.11
C ILE A 90 1.77 -48.21 -38.27
N ASP A 91 0.69 -48.49 -37.56
CA ASP A 91 0.13 -47.59 -36.55
C ASP A 91 0.64 -48.01 -35.17
N SER A 92 1.11 -47.05 -34.38
CA SER A 92 1.55 -47.22 -33.00
C SER A 92 0.83 -46.21 -32.14
N ASP A 93 0.09 -46.69 -31.14
CA ASP A 93 -0.51 -45.89 -30.08
C ASP A 93 0.26 -46.19 -28.78
N SER A 94 0.69 -45.16 -28.07
CA SER A 94 1.36 -45.28 -26.79
C SER A 94 0.80 -44.26 -25.79
N ASP A 95 0.30 -44.79 -24.68
CA ASP A 95 -0.08 -44.02 -23.50
C ASP A 95 0.99 -44.14 -22.42
N THR A 96 1.59 -43.01 -22.05
CA THR A 96 2.64 -42.95 -21.03
C THR A 96 2.23 -42.03 -19.90
N PHE A 97 2.20 -42.58 -18.69
CA PHE A 97 2.01 -41.80 -17.47
C PHE A 97 3.32 -41.73 -16.68
N THR A 98 3.89 -40.54 -16.54
CA THR A 98 5.14 -40.29 -15.83
C THR A 98 4.89 -39.58 -14.50
N ARG A 99 5.64 -39.98 -13.48
CA ARG A 99 5.72 -39.33 -12.17
C ARG A 99 7.17 -39.36 -11.71
N GLY A 100 7.66 -38.23 -11.21
CA GLY A 100 9.05 -38.10 -10.78
C GLY A 100 9.20 -37.10 -9.66
N LEU A 101 10.08 -37.42 -8.72
CA LEU A 101 10.55 -36.52 -7.67
C LEU A 101 12.04 -36.27 -7.89
N SER A 102 12.45 -35.00 -7.88
CA SER A 102 13.86 -34.59 -8.05
C SER A 102 14.29 -33.72 -6.88
N LEU A 103 15.46 -34.00 -6.31
CA LEU A 103 16.12 -33.15 -5.31
C LEU A 103 17.40 -32.58 -5.95
N SER A 104 17.53 -31.26 -5.95
CA SER A 104 18.71 -30.54 -6.45
C SER A 104 19.29 -29.66 -5.36
N GLN A 105 20.59 -29.81 -5.06
CA GLN A 105 21.30 -28.98 -4.09
C GLN A 105 22.58 -28.45 -4.73
N THR A 106 22.75 -27.14 -4.70
CA THR A 106 24.00 -26.48 -5.05
C THR A 106 25.03 -26.72 -3.93
N LEU A 107 26.14 -27.41 -4.22
CA LEU A 107 27.19 -27.65 -3.21
C LEU A 107 28.06 -26.41 -2.99
N PHE A 108 28.38 -25.69 -4.07
CA PHE A 108 29.15 -24.46 -3.99
C PHE A 108 28.89 -23.58 -5.23
N ASP A 109 28.45 -22.35 -5.01
CA ASP A 109 28.28 -21.33 -6.05
C ASP A 109 28.55 -19.94 -5.45
N LEU A 110 29.72 -19.37 -5.76
CA LEU A 110 30.09 -18.04 -5.28
C LEU A 110 29.17 -16.93 -5.82
N GLY A 111 28.62 -17.09 -7.01
CA GLY A 111 27.67 -16.14 -7.61
C GLY A 111 26.37 -16.07 -6.82
N ALA A 112 25.86 -17.22 -6.36
CA ALA A 112 24.69 -17.29 -5.50
C ALA A 112 24.92 -16.62 -4.12
N TRP A 113 26.09 -16.84 -3.51
CA TRP A 113 26.47 -16.16 -2.26
C TRP A 113 26.57 -14.64 -2.41
N ASN A 114 27.18 -14.16 -3.50
CA ASN A 114 27.25 -12.74 -3.78
C ASN A 114 25.86 -12.13 -4.04
N SER A 115 24.99 -12.86 -4.73
CA SER A 115 23.61 -12.43 -5.01
C SER A 115 22.80 -12.30 -3.73
N LEU A 116 22.94 -13.23 -2.78
CA LEU A 116 22.35 -13.11 -1.45
C LEU A 116 22.85 -11.86 -0.73
N GLY A 117 24.17 -11.65 -0.70
CA GLY A 117 24.76 -10.46 -0.06
C GLY A 117 24.25 -9.15 -0.67
N ILE A 118 24.07 -9.08 -1.98
CA ILE A 118 23.47 -7.92 -2.67
C ILE A 118 22.01 -7.74 -2.26
N ALA A 119 21.22 -8.81 -2.26
CA ALA A 119 19.80 -8.77 -1.87
C ALA A 119 19.62 -8.30 -0.42
N ASP A 120 20.48 -8.74 0.51
CA ASP A 120 20.47 -8.29 1.90
C ASP A 120 20.76 -6.79 2.02
N LYS A 121 21.72 -6.27 1.26
CA LYS A 121 22.00 -4.82 1.25
C LYS A 121 20.85 -4.02 0.66
N GLN A 122 20.17 -4.55 -0.36
CA GLN A 122 18.97 -3.92 -0.93
C GLN A 122 17.81 -3.92 0.06
N ALA A 123 17.60 -5.00 0.81
CA ALA A 123 16.61 -5.07 1.88
C ALA A 123 16.89 -4.04 2.98
N LEU A 124 18.15 -3.92 3.43
CA LEU A 124 18.56 -2.90 4.39
C LEU A 124 18.33 -1.48 3.88
N GLN A 125 18.64 -1.22 2.61
CA GLN A 125 18.39 0.07 1.98
C GLN A 125 16.88 0.41 1.97
N ALA A 126 16.02 -0.54 1.64
CA ALA A 126 14.57 -0.33 1.62
C ALA A 126 14.00 -0.10 3.03
N THR A 127 14.51 -0.80 4.04
CA THR A 127 14.17 -0.53 5.45
C THR A 127 14.55 0.89 5.87
N ALA A 128 15.75 1.36 5.49
CA ALA A 128 16.17 2.72 5.77
C ALA A 128 15.28 3.77 5.06
N GLN A 129 14.80 3.47 3.85
CA GLN A 129 13.84 4.33 3.14
C GLN A 129 12.47 4.35 3.83
N TYR A 130 12.02 3.21 4.38
CA TYR A 130 10.80 3.16 5.19
C TYR A 130 10.94 4.00 6.46
N ASP A 131 12.06 3.92 7.16
CA ASP A 131 12.31 4.76 8.34
C ASP A 131 12.40 6.24 8.00
N PHE A 132 13.01 6.59 6.86
CA PHE A 132 12.99 7.96 6.35
C PHE A 132 11.57 8.44 6.06
N ALA A 133 10.72 7.63 5.41
CA ALA A 133 9.34 7.99 5.13
C ALA A 133 8.51 8.24 6.40
N LYS A 134 8.78 7.50 7.49
CA LYS A 134 8.16 7.79 8.81
C LYS A 134 8.60 9.14 9.36
N GLN A 135 9.89 9.48 9.26
CA GLN A 135 10.39 10.77 9.74
C GLN A 135 9.82 11.92 8.90
N ASP A 136 9.74 11.76 7.59
CA ASP A 136 9.10 12.72 6.69
C ASP A 136 7.62 12.91 7.03
N LEU A 137 6.90 11.84 7.38
CA LEU A 137 5.51 11.94 7.85
C LEU A 137 5.38 12.83 9.09
N ILE A 138 6.30 12.72 10.06
CA ILE A 138 6.29 13.58 11.26
C ILE A 138 6.35 15.05 10.86
N VAL A 139 7.26 15.40 9.96
CA VAL A 139 7.43 16.79 9.48
C VAL A 139 6.19 17.26 8.72
N ARG A 140 5.66 16.45 7.79
CA ARG A 140 4.47 16.80 7.00
C ARG A 140 3.22 17.01 7.88
N VAL A 141 3.04 16.19 8.91
CA VAL A 141 1.93 16.34 9.87
C VAL A 141 2.09 17.62 10.69
N ALA A 142 3.30 17.90 11.18
CA ALA A 142 3.58 19.13 11.92
C ALA A 142 3.33 20.38 11.07
N ASP A 143 3.85 20.42 9.84
CA ASP A 143 3.64 21.54 8.92
C ASP A 143 2.15 21.72 8.58
N GLY A 144 1.45 20.62 8.30
CA GLY A 144 0.01 20.64 8.03
C GLY A 144 -0.79 21.23 9.20
N TYR A 145 -0.49 20.79 10.42
CA TYR A 145 -1.14 21.26 11.64
C TYR A 145 -0.91 22.76 11.88
N PHE A 146 0.34 23.22 11.83
CA PHE A 146 0.66 24.63 12.07
C PHE A 146 0.17 25.56 10.97
N ASN A 147 0.10 25.10 9.72
CA ASN A 147 -0.50 25.87 8.62
C ASN A 147 -2.00 26.10 8.83
N VAL A 148 -2.72 25.09 9.35
CA VAL A 148 -4.14 25.25 9.71
C VAL A 148 -4.30 26.25 10.85
N LEU A 149 -3.49 26.12 11.91
CA LEU A 149 -3.54 27.06 13.04
C LEU A 149 -3.27 28.50 12.60
N SER A 150 -2.23 28.72 11.79
CA SER A 150 -1.91 30.05 11.24
C SER A 150 -3.03 30.60 10.34
N SER A 151 -3.72 29.74 9.59
CA SER A 151 -4.86 30.14 8.76
C SER A 151 -6.08 30.56 9.60
N ILE A 152 -6.29 29.90 10.74
CA ILE A 152 -7.34 30.28 11.71
C ILE A 152 -7.04 31.65 12.31
N ASP A 153 -5.79 31.88 12.75
CA ASP A 153 -5.38 33.18 13.31
C ASP A 153 -5.53 34.32 12.29
N ASN A 154 -5.17 34.07 11.03
CA ASN A 154 -5.33 35.04 9.95
C ASN A 154 -6.81 35.34 9.67
N LEU A 155 -7.67 34.32 9.66
CA LEU A 155 -9.11 34.51 9.51
C LEU A 155 -9.69 35.37 10.63
N GLU A 156 -9.29 35.12 11.88
CA GLU A 156 -9.71 35.94 13.03
C GLU A 156 -9.24 37.40 12.88
N PHE A 157 -7.99 37.60 12.48
CA PHE A 157 -7.43 38.93 12.23
C PHE A 157 -8.24 39.69 11.17
N VAL A 158 -8.48 39.10 10.00
CA VAL A 158 -9.24 39.73 8.91
C VAL A 158 -10.69 40.02 9.32
N GLN A 159 -11.33 39.15 10.09
CA GLN A 159 -12.68 39.41 10.63
C GLN A 159 -12.69 40.57 11.63
N SER A 160 -11.65 40.69 12.45
CA SER A 160 -11.51 41.81 13.40
C SER A 160 -11.30 43.14 12.67
N GLU A 161 -10.47 43.16 11.63
CA GLU A 161 -10.21 44.32 10.78
C GLU A 161 -11.48 44.77 10.05
N LYS A 162 -12.22 43.82 9.44
CA LYS A 162 -13.52 44.10 8.81
C LYS A 162 -14.49 44.78 9.77
N ARG A 163 -14.63 44.25 11.00
CA ARG A 163 -15.52 44.85 12.02
C ARG A 163 -15.08 46.26 12.42
N ALA A 164 -13.77 46.52 12.48
CA ALA A 164 -13.25 47.86 12.78
C ALA A 164 -13.56 48.87 11.66
N ILE A 165 -13.34 48.46 10.40
CA ILE A 165 -13.66 49.27 9.22
C ILE A 165 -15.17 49.54 9.12
N GLU A 166 -16.01 48.53 9.38
CA GLU A 166 -17.48 48.69 9.41
C GLU A 166 -17.92 49.73 10.43
N ARG A 167 -17.35 49.71 11.65
CA ARG A 167 -17.62 50.73 12.68
C ARG A 167 -17.16 52.12 12.26
N GLN A 168 -16.00 52.22 11.62
CA GLN A 168 -15.49 53.51 11.13
C GLN A 168 -16.39 54.08 10.04
N LEU A 169 -16.83 53.23 9.10
CA LEU A 169 -17.78 53.61 8.06
C LEU A 169 -19.12 54.08 8.65
N GLU A 170 -19.62 53.40 9.67
CA GLU A 170 -20.86 53.79 10.36
C GLU A 170 -20.72 55.16 11.04
N GLN A 171 -19.60 55.41 11.73
CA GLN A 171 -19.32 56.72 12.32
C GLN A 171 -19.23 57.83 11.27
N THR A 172 -18.58 57.58 10.13
CA THR A 172 -18.50 58.54 9.03
C THR A 172 -19.87 58.84 8.44
N LYS A 173 -20.72 57.81 8.24
CA LYS A 173 -22.10 57.99 7.77
C LYS A 173 -22.94 58.81 8.75
N GLN A 174 -22.79 58.56 10.06
CA GLN A 174 -23.50 59.32 11.09
C GLN A 174 -23.05 60.79 11.13
N ARG A 175 -21.74 61.07 11.03
CA ARG A 175 -21.19 62.43 10.95
C ARG A 175 -21.69 63.19 9.72
N TYR A 176 -21.72 62.52 8.57
CA TYR A 176 -22.27 63.08 7.34
C TYR A 176 -23.76 63.42 7.46
N ALA A 177 -24.56 62.54 8.10
CA ALA A 177 -25.99 62.76 8.28
C ALA A 177 -26.34 63.95 9.20
N VAL A 178 -25.46 64.30 10.15
CA VAL A 178 -25.65 65.48 11.03
C VAL A 178 -25.01 66.76 10.47
N GLY A 179 -24.48 66.74 9.24
CA GLY A 179 -23.94 67.92 8.57
C GLY A 179 -22.62 68.46 9.14
N LEU A 180 -21.92 67.67 9.96
CA LEU A 180 -20.53 67.97 10.31
C LEU A 180 -19.64 67.35 9.22
N THR A 181 -19.22 68.17 8.26
CA THR A 181 -18.09 67.87 7.37
C THR A 181 -16.76 68.12 8.09
#